data_AF-A0A954IJA2-F1
#
_entry.id   AF-A0A954IJA2-F1
#
_cell.length_a   1.000
_cell.length_b   1.000
_cell.length_c   1.000
_cell.angle_alpha   90.00
_cell.angle_beta   90.00
_cell.angle_gamma   90.00
#
_symmetry.space_group_name_H-M   'P 1'
#
loop_
_entity.id
_entity.type
_entity.pdbx_description
1 polymer ?
#
loop_
_entity_poly.entity_id
_entity_poly.type
_entity_poly.pdbx_seq_one_letter_code
_entity_poly.pdbx_strand_id
1 'polypeptide(L)'
;MTHTRFTSKLKYHSRILIAISLLCVGLLGIVGAIALHEHHESWSRFLDHLSAALIVVGLISVIEKVFAERELVARLVDLFGLRRSVYEAGVHDAYVGPENTHFEDLLLGSHQLSIVFNDGYKWCSSTAIATLLCKRFSNPKSTTDVFLLDPACSYIEELARKTRDDGVEVGLERSRISEKIQKTIALLRKLHSEAANSSELNIYTIAAFPTYTLFMGDRSAIVTLYTTTSRSRQPVPVFEVRPTGPDSFFEFFQSDLIRLKNSPETHLMPAPTASVAE
;
A
#
# COMPACT_ATOMS: atom_id res chain seq x y z
N MET A 1 20.08 5.10 -18.35
CA MET A 1 20.14 4.22 -17.15
C MET A 1 18.86 3.35 -16.96
N THR A 2 18.24 2.87 -18.05
CA THR A 2 16.97 2.12 -18.05
C THR A 2 17.13 0.61 -18.35
N HIS A 3 18.30 0.17 -18.82
CA HIS A 3 18.53 -1.23 -19.19
C HIS A 3 18.70 -2.19 -17.99
N THR A 4 19.10 -1.70 -16.81
CA THR A 4 19.38 -2.60 -15.67
C THR A 4 18.13 -3.13 -14.98
N ARG A 5 17.01 -2.38 -14.94
CA ARG A 5 15.81 -2.74 -14.16
C ARG A 5 14.86 -3.73 -14.86
N PHE A 6 14.82 -3.77 -16.19
CA PHE A 6 14.05 -4.81 -16.88
C PHE A 6 14.67 -6.19 -16.66
N THR A 7 16.00 -6.25 -16.60
CA THR A 7 16.69 -7.52 -16.39
C THR A 7 16.42 -8.15 -15.03
N SER A 8 16.16 -7.39 -13.95
CA SER A 8 15.98 -7.97 -12.61
C SER A 8 14.62 -8.64 -12.41
N LYS A 9 13.51 -8.01 -12.85
CA LYS A 9 12.18 -8.65 -12.83
C LYS A 9 12.08 -9.81 -13.81
N LEU A 10 12.69 -9.70 -14.99
CA LEU A 10 12.76 -10.79 -15.95
C LEU A 10 13.54 -11.97 -15.38
N LYS A 11 14.67 -11.71 -14.70
CA LYS A 11 15.47 -12.73 -13.99
C LYS A 11 14.70 -13.37 -12.83
N TYR A 12 13.85 -12.61 -12.15
CA TYR A 12 13.04 -13.11 -11.04
C TYR A 12 11.99 -14.11 -11.52
N HIS A 13 11.18 -13.72 -12.51
CA HIS A 13 10.14 -14.59 -13.06
C HIS A 13 10.75 -15.76 -13.84
N SER A 14 11.86 -15.55 -14.55
CA SER A 14 12.53 -16.64 -15.27
C SER A 14 13.02 -17.74 -14.33
N ARG A 15 13.56 -17.41 -13.15
CA ARG A 15 14.02 -18.42 -12.18
C ARG A 15 12.89 -19.25 -11.59
N ILE A 16 11.73 -18.66 -11.28
CA ILE A 16 10.55 -19.41 -10.82
C ILE A 16 10.01 -20.28 -11.95
N LEU A 17 9.91 -19.73 -13.17
CA LEU A 17 9.46 -20.48 -14.34
C LEU A 17 10.39 -21.66 -14.65
N ILE A 18 11.70 -21.48 -14.51
CA ILE A 18 12.67 -22.57 -14.62
C ILE A 18 12.42 -23.63 -13.55
N ALA A 19 12.28 -23.25 -12.27
CA ALA A 19 12.02 -24.20 -11.20
C ALA A 19 10.71 -24.99 -11.40
N ILE A 20 9.63 -24.31 -11.83
CA ILE A 20 8.35 -24.95 -12.17
C ILE A 20 8.50 -25.87 -13.39
N SER A 21 9.24 -25.45 -14.43
CA SER A 21 9.47 -26.29 -15.60
C SER A 21 10.24 -27.56 -15.25
N LEU A 22 11.23 -27.50 -14.35
CA LEU A 22 11.97 -28.67 -13.86
C LEU A 22 11.05 -29.64 -13.11
N LEU A 23 10.11 -29.12 -12.30
CA LEU A 23 9.11 -29.93 -11.63
C LEU A 23 8.17 -30.62 -12.64
N CYS A 24 7.67 -29.89 -13.64
CA CYS A 24 6.80 -30.46 -14.67
C CYS A 24 7.51 -31.53 -15.52
N VAL A 25 8.74 -31.26 -15.96
CA VAL A 25 9.55 -32.21 -16.74
C VAL A 25 9.88 -33.44 -15.91
N GLY A 26 10.23 -33.27 -14.64
CA GLY A 26 10.46 -34.39 -13.73
C GLY A 26 9.19 -35.24 -13.53
N LEU A 27 8.03 -34.63 -13.30
CA LEU A 27 6.76 -35.38 -13.17
C LEU A 27 6.40 -36.15 -14.45
N LEU A 28 6.56 -35.52 -15.62
CA LEU A 28 6.35 -36.19 -16.90
C LEU A 28 7.34 -37.33 -17.12
N GLY A 29 8.58 -37.17 -16.69
CA GLY A 29 9.60 -38.22 -16.75
C GLY A 29 9.26 -39.43 -15.88
N ILE A 30 8.68 -39.23 -14.68
CA ILE A 30 8.17 -40.35 -13.85
C ILE A 30 7.06 -41.10 -14.58
N VAL A 31 6.09 -40.39 -15.18
CA VAL A 31 5.01 -41.02 -15.97
C VAL A 31 5.60 -41.81 -17.16
N GLY A 32 6.58 -41.23 -17.84
CA GLY A 32 7.29 -41.91 -18.93
C GLY A 32 8.06 -43.14 -18.46
N ALA A 33 8.69 -43.09 -17.28
CA ALA A 33 9.43 -44.21 -16.71
C ALA A 33 8.49 -45.39 -16.39
N ILE A 34 7.29 -45.12 -15.85
CA ILE A 34 6.26 -46.12 -15.61
C ILE A 34 5.82 -46.79 -16.92
N ALA A 35 5.58 -46.00 -17.97
CA ALA A 35 5.17 -46.53 -19.27
C ALA A 35 6.27 -47.35 -19.98
N LEU A 36 7.54 -46.99 -19.79
CA LEU A 36 8.70 -47.66 -20.38
C LEU A 36 9.14 -48.92 -19.62
N HIS A 37 8.66 -49.09 -18.38
CA HIS A 37 9.11 -50.17 -17.50
C HIS A 37 8.89 -51.56 -18.11
N GLU A 38 7.79 -51.75 -18.82
CA GLU A 38 7.42 -53.03 -19.44
C GLU A 38 8.32 -53.44 -20.61
N HIS A 39 8.96 -52.48 -21.28
CA HIS A 39 9.70 -52.73 -22.52
C HIS A 39 11.21 -52.54 -22.39
N HIS A 40 11.65 -51.60 -21.54
CA HIS A 40 13.06 -51.22 -21.42
C HIS A 40 13.43 -50.86 -19.99
N GLU A 41 13.64 -51.88 -19.16
CA GLU A 41 13.91 -51.74 -17.73
C GLU A 41 15.07 -50.77 -17.42
N SER A 42 16.20 -50.87 -18.15
CA SER A 42 17.37 -50.00 -17.93
C SER A 42 17.05 -48.52 -18.20
N TRP A 43 16.28 -48.23 -19.25
CA TRP A 43 15.85 -46.87 -19.59
C TRP A 43 14.81 -46.34 -18.60
N SER A 44 13.92 -47.20 -18.10
CA SER A 44 12.95 -46.82 -17.08
C SER A 44 13.63 -46.37 -15.78
N ARG A 45 14.64 -47.12 -15.31
CA ARG A 45 15.41 -46.76 -14.10
C ARG A 45 16.21 -45.47 -14.27
N PHE A 46 16.84 -45.28 -15.43
CA PHE A 46 17.54 -44.04 -15.73
C PHE A 46 16.59 -42.84 -15.70
N LEU A 47 15.44 -42.96 -16.38
CA LEU A 47 14.46 -41.88 -16.46
C LEU A 47 13.84 -41.57 -15.11
N ASP A 48 13.59 -42.58 -14.27
CA ASP A 48 13.10 -42.41 -12.89
C ASP A 48 14.09 -41.61 -12.02
N HIS A 49 15.38 -42.01 -12.00
CA HIS A 49 16.40 -41.30 -11.23
C HIS A 49 16.62 -39.86 -11.73
N LEU A 50 16.64 -39.64 -13.04
CA LEU A 50 16.76 -38.31 -13.63
C LEU A 50 15.55 -37.44 -13.23
N SER A 51 14.35 -38.01 -13.27
CA SER A 51 13.11 -37.31 -12.93
C SER A 51 13.04 -36.93 -11.46
N ALA A 52 13.42 -37.85 -10.57
CA ALA A 52 13.52 -37.59 -9.14
C ALA A 52 14.51 -36.46 -8.84
N ALA A 53 15.69 -36.47 -9.50
CA ALA A 53 16.68 -35.41 -9.35
C ALA A 53 16.14 -34.04 -9.81
N LEU A 54 15.44 -33.98 -10.94
CA LEU A 54 14.82 -32.75 -11.44
C LEU A 54 13.76 -32.19 -10.48
N ILE A 55 12.95 -33.07 -9.89
CA ILE A 55 11.93 -32.67 -8.89
C ILE A 55 12.60 -32.11 -7.65
N VAL A 56 13.61 -32.79 -7.11
CA VAL A 56 14.34 -32.34 -5.91
C VAL A 56 15.00 -30.98 -6.15
N VAL A 57 15.69 -30.80 -7.28
CA VAL A 57 16.32 -29.52 -7.64
C VAL A 57 15.27 -28.41 -7.82
N GLY A 58 14.15 -28.72 -8.47
CA GLY A 58 13.03 -27.77 -8.63
C GLY A 58 12.43 -27.35 -7.28
N LEU A 59 12.19 -28.30 -6.37
CA LEU A 59 11.68 -28.05 -5.03
C LEU A 59 12.64 -27.21 -4.19
N ILE A 60 13.92 -27.57 -4.15
CA ILE A 60 14.96 -26.82 -3.44
C ILE A 60 15.02 -25.38 -3.96
N SER A 61 14.96 -25.18 -5.29
CA SER A 61 14.98 -23.84 -5.89
C SER A 61 13.77 -22.98 -5.49
N VAL A 62 12.59 -23.58 -5.36
CA VAL A 62 11.38 -22.88 -4.88
C VAL A 62 11.50 -22.57 -3.39
N ILE A 63 11.92 -23.54 -2.58
CA ILE A 63 12.08 -23.39 -1.13
C ILE A 63 13.14 -22.33 -0.82
N GLU A 64 14.34 -22.44 -1.39
CA GLU A 64 15.42 -21.46 -1.22
C GLU A 64 14.90 -20.06 -1.56
N LYS A 65 14.12 -19.91 -2.62
CA LYS A 65 13.61 -18.60 -3.00
C LYS A 65 12.57 -18.04 -2.02
N VAL A 66 11.62 -18.87 -1.59
CA VAL A 66 10.57 -18.46 -0.64
C VAL A 66 11.14 -18.17 0.75
N PHE A 67 12.11 -18.98 1.19
CA PHE A 67 12.72 -18.85 2.51
C PHE A 67 13.84 -17.82 2.54
N ALA A 68 14.71 -17.73 1.53
CA ALA A 68 15.80 -16.76 1.51
C ALA A 68 15.30 -15.32 1.46
N GLU A 69 14.15 -15.02 0.82
CA GLU A 69 13.60 -13.66 0.88
C GLU A 69 13.08 -13.31 2.28
N ARG A 70 12.42 -14.27 2.95
CA ARG A 70 11.93 -14.06 4.33
C ARG A 70 13.08 -13.98 5.33
N GLU A 71 14.08 -14.84 5.18
CA GLU A 71 15.24 -14.92 6.05
C GLU A 71 16.21 -13.75 5.80
N LEU A 72 16.35 -13.25 4.57
CA LEU A 72 17.15 -12.06 4.28
C LEU A 72 16.48 -10.80 4.84
N VAL A 73 15.15 -10.68 4.77
CA VAL A 73 14.43 -9.58 5.44
C VAL A 73 14.54 -9.69 6.95
N ALA A 74 14.35 -10.89 7.52
CA ALA A 74 14.50 -11.12 8.96
C ALA A 74 15.94 -10.86 9.44
N ARG A 75 16.95 -11.36 8.72
CA ARG A 75 18.37 -11.15 9.04
C ARG A 75 18.81 -9.71 8.82
N LEU A 76 18.28 -8.96 7.85
CA LEU A 76 18.53 -7.53 7.74
C LEU A 76 17.95 -6.80 8.95
N VAL A 77 16.72 -7.13 9.36
CA VAL A 77 16.09 -6.56 10.57
C VAL A 77 16.87 -6.88 11.84
N ASP A 78 17.42 -8.10 11.95
CA ASP A 78 18.23 -8.54 13.10
C ASP A 78 19.66 -7.97 13.09
N LEU A 79 20.33 -7.90 11.94
CA LEU A 79 21.71 -7.42 11.80
C LEU A 79 21.88 -5.94 12.11
N PHE A 80 20.83 -5.15 11.98
CA PHE A 80 20.92 -3.71 12.26
C PHE A 80 20.69 -3.34 13.74
N GLY A 81 20.43 -4.29 14.65
CA GLY A 81 19.98 -3.96 16.01
C GLY A 81 18.68 -3.14 16.03
N LEU A 82 18.05 -2.98 14.86
CA LEU A 82 16.93 -2.10 14.57
C LEU A 82 15.70 -2.56 15.32
N ARG A 83 15.53 -3.86 15.56
CA ARG A 83 14.28 -4.39 16.10
C ARG A 83 13.90 -3.76 17.45
N ARG A 84 14.86 -3.57 18.36
CA ARG A 84 14.59 -2.95 19.67
C ARG A 84 14.33 -1.44 19.54
N SER A 85 15.16 -0.72 18.79
CA SER A 85 14.97 0.73 18.55
C SER A 85 13.72 1.03 17.72
N VAL A 86 13.29 0.13 16.84
CA VAL A 86 12.10 0.24 15.97
C VAL A 86 10.82 0.02 16.78
N TYR A 87 10.81 -0.97 17.68
CA TYR A 87 9.70 -1.12 18.64
C TYR A 87 9.69 0.00 19.68
N GLU A 88 10.84 0.43 20.19
CA GLU A 88 10.93 1.60 21.09
C GLU A 88 10.46 2.88 20.36
N ALA A 89 10.74 3.03 19.07
CA ALA A 89 10.20 4.09 18.22
C ALA A 89 8.72 3.90 17.84
N GLY A 90 8.07 2.82 18.28
CA GLY A 90 6.63 2.62 18.15
C GLY A 90 6.17 1.98 16.84
N VAL A 91 7.06 1.47 16.00
CA VAL A 91 6.65 0.71 14.81
C VAL A 91 6.22 -0.70 15.26
N HIS A 92 4.94 -1.00 15.08
CA HIS A 92 4.35 -2.27 15.49
C HIS A 92 4.41 -3.33 14.39
N ASP A 93 4.07 -2.94 13.16
CA ASP A 93 4.05 -3.83 12.01
C ASP A 93 4.43 -3.10 10.71
N ALA A 94 4.83 -3.86 9.69
CA ALA A 94 5.18 -3.36 8.37
C ALA A 94 4.63 -4.27 7.27
N TYR A 95 3.79 -3.69 6.42
CA TYR A 95 3.12 -4.37 5.31
C TYR A 95 3.70 -3.94 3.97
N VAL A 96 3.57 -4.80 2.98
CA VAL A 96 3.92 -4.49 1.58
C VAL A 96 2.63 -4.12 0.85
N GLY A 97 2.44 -2.82 0.61
CA GLY A 97 1.26 -2.27 -0.07
C GLY A 97 0.03 -2.06 0.85
N PRO A 98 -0.83 -1.06 0.53
CA PRO A 98 -2.01 -0.73 1.33
C PRO A 98 -3.12 -1.78 1.29
N GLU A 99 -3.13 -2.66 0.29
CA GLU A 99 -4.12 -3.74 0.14
C GLU A 99 -4.09 -4.78 1.26
N ASN A 100 -2.94 -4.93 1.92
CA ASN A 100 -2.74 -5.89 3.01
C ASN A 100 -2.94 -5.26 4.39
N THR A 101 -3.37 -4.00 4.46
CA THR A 101 -3.49 -3.28 5.72
C THR A 101 -4.90 -3.41 6.30
N HIS A 102 -4.99 -3.78 7.58
CA HIS A 102 -6.25 -3.91 8.31
C HIS A 102 -6.80 -2.55 8.76
N PHE A 103 -7.44 -1.82 7.83
CA PHE A 103 -8.04 -0.51 8.12
C PHE A 103 -9.28 -0.56 9.03
N GLU A 104 -9.94 -1.72 9.16
CA GLU A 104 -11.21 -1.84 9.88
C GLU A 104 -11.10 -1.40 11.35
N ASP A 105 -10.09 -1.90 12.07
CA ASP A 105 -9.88 -1.56 13.48
C ASP A 105 -9.59 -0.07 13.66
N LEU A 106 -8.81 0.52 12.74
CA LEU A 106 -8.49 1.95 12.78
C LEU A 106 -9.74 2.80 12.48
N LEU A 107 -10.50 2.47 11.43
CA LEU A 107 -11.65 3.24 10.97
C LEU A 107 -12.84 3.11 11.90
N LEU A 108 -13.09 1.95 12.51
CA LEU A 108 -14.26 1.72 13.34
C LEU A 108 -13.96 1.85 14.84
N GLY A 109 -12.72 1.58 15.26
CA GLY A 109 -12.32 1.57 16.66
C GLY A 109 -11.89 2.93 17.23
N SER A 110 -11.66 3.94 16.39
CA SER A 110 -11.22 5.27 16.83
C SER A 110 -12.37 6.27 16.99
N HIS A 111 -12.34 7.05 18.06
CA HIS A 111 -13.20 8.22 18.24
C HIS A 111 -12.76 9.34 17.30
N GLN A 112 -11.47 9.65 17.29
CA GLN A 112 -10.89 10.63 16.37
C GLN A 112 -10.08 9.93 15.29
N LEU A 113 -10.35 10.28 14.03
CA LEU A 113 -9.57 9.81 12.89
C LEU A 113 -9.12 11.02 12.08
N SER A 114 -7.81 11.13 11.87
CA SER A 114 -7.22 12.11 10.97
C SER A 114 -6.59 11.40 9.77
N ILE A 115 -6.94 11.81 8.57
CA ILE A 115 -6.45 11.21 7.33
C ILE A 115 -5.76 12.28 6.48
N VAL A 116 -4.56 12.02 5.99
CA VAL A 116 -3.80 12.92 5.11
C VAL A 116 -3.53 12.24 3.78
N PHE A 117 -3.94 12.87 2.68
CA PHE A 117 -3.67 12.41 1.32
C PHE A 117 -3.27 13.56 0.39
N ASN A 118 -2.64 13.21 -0.73
CA ASN A 118 -2.52 14.10 -1.88
C ASN A 118 -3.85 14.22 -2.62
N ASP A 119 -4.39 13.09 -3.12
CA ASP A 119 -5.70 13.04 -3.77
C ASP A 119 -6.71 12.11 -3.10
N GLY A 120 -6.29 10.94 -2.59
CA GLY A 120 -7.12 9.98 -1.86
C GLY A 120 -8.16 9.21 -2.69
N TYR A 121 -8.36 9.52 -3.99
CA TYR A 121 -9.51 9.03 -4.74
C TYR A 121 -9.51 7.51 -4.90
N LYS A 122 -8.35 6.92 -5.17
CA LYS A 122 -8.21 5.48 -5.35
C LYS A 122 -8.52 4.71 -4.06
N TRP A 123 -8.18 5.26 -2.89
CA TRP A 123 -8.42 4.61 -1.61
C TRP A 123 -9.91 4.71 -1.23
N CYS A 124 -10.48 5.92 -1.29
CA CYS A 124 -11.89 6.15 -0.95
C CYS A 124 -12.86 5.43 -1.89
N SER A 125 -12.51 5.23 -3.17
CA SER A 125 -13.38 4.58 -4.16
C SER A 125 -13.36 3.05 -4.10
N SER A 126 -12.52 2.44 -3.26
CA SER A 126 -12.58 1.01 -2.99
C SER A 126 -13.88 0.65 -2.27
N THR A 127 -14.63 -0.34 -2.79
CA THR A 127 -15.90 -0.78 -2.20
C THR A 127 -15.78 -1.17 -0.73
N ALA A 128 -14.70 -1.86 -0.35
CA ALA A 128 -14.44 -2.25 1.04
C ALA A 128 -14.25 -1.02 1.94
N ILE A 129 -13.46 -0.05 1.50
CA ILE A 129 -13.20 1.18 2.24
C ILE A 129 -14.45 2.05 2.33
N ALA A 130 -15.18 2.25 1.24
CA ALA A 130 -16.42 3.01 1.23
C ALA A 130 -17.44 2.44 2.23
N THR A 131 -17.54 1.11 2.31
CA THR A 131 -18.39 0.42 3.30
C THR A 131 -17.97 0.72 4.74
N LEU A 132 -16.66 0.68 5.02
CA LEU A 132 -16.13 1.01 6.35
C LEU A 132 -16.33 2.48 6.70
N LEU A 133 -16.16 3.39 5.74
CA LEU A 133 -16.42 4.82 5.92
C LEU A 133 -17.89 5.10 6.23
N CYS A 134 -18.84 4.48 5.53
CA CYS A 134 -20.27 4.62 5.86
C CYS A 134 -20.56 4.15 7.28
N LYS A 135 -20.04 2.98 7.69
CA LYS A 135 -20.18 2.46 9.06
C LYS A 135 -19.61 3.44 10.10
N ARG A 136 -18.42 3.99 9.84
CA ARG A 136 -17.82 5.03 10.70
C ARG A 136 -18.73 6.25 10.77
N PHE A 137 -19.21 6.73 9.62
CA PHE A 137 -19.99 7.95 9.57
C PHE A 137 -21.37 7.85 10.24
N SER A 138 -21.89 6.64 10.40
CA SER A 138 -23.10 6.35 11.19
C SER A 138 -22.87 6.39 12.71
N ASN A 139 -21.63 6.51 13.19
CA ASN A 139 -21.33 6.61 14.62
C ASN A 139 -21.30 8.08 15.09
N PRO A 140 -22.27 8.54 15.90
CA PRO A 140 -22.36 9.93 16.32
C PRO A 140 -21.28 10.39 17.29
N LYS A 141 -20.49 9.46 17.83
CA LYS A 141 -19.36 9.76 18.73
C LYS A 141 -18.02 9.84 18.01
N SER A 142 -18.03 9.81 16.67
CA SER A 142 -16.81 9.83 15.86
C SER A 142 -16.63 11.16 15.15
N THR A 143 -15.38 11.61 15.10
CA THR A 143 -14.94 12.77 14.31
C THR A 143 -13.91 12.31 13.28
N THR A 144 -14.05 12.77 12.05
CA THR A 144 -13.13 12.45 10.96
C THR A 144 -12.61 13.74 10.33
N ASP A 145 -11.31 13.98 10.47
CA ASP A 145 -10.60 15.08 9.83
C ASP A 145 -9.86 14.54 8.59
N VAL A 146 -10.13 15.09 7.41
CA VAL A 146 -9.45 14.69 6.16
C VAL A 146 -8.69 15.88 5.59
N PHE A 147 -7.39 15.74 5.40
CA PHE A 147 -6.49 16.75 4.84
C PHE A 147 -6.13 16.35 3.40
N LEU A 148 -6.46 17.20 2.44
CA LEU A 148 -6.22 17.01 1.01
C LEU A 148 -5.42 18.18 0.45
N LEU A 149 -4.59 17.92 -0.56
CA LEU A 149 -3.87 18.99 -1.24
C LEU A 149 -4.87 19.97 -1.87
N ASP A 150 -4.64 21.28 -1.72
CA ASP A 150 -5.47 22.29 -2.39
C ASP A 150 -5.31 22.17 -3.92
N PRO A 151 -6.39 21.95 -4.69
CA PRO A 151 -6.34 21.87 -6.16
C PRO A 151 -5.77 23.11 -6.85
N ALA A 152 -5.74 24.26 -6.16
CA ALA A 152 -5.21 25.52 -6.66
C ALA A 152 -3.76 25.80 -6.23
N CYS A 153 -3.18 25.03 -5.30
CA CYS A 153 -1.81 25.30 -4.84
C CYS A 153 -0.75 24.95 -5.90
N SER A 154 0.44 25.54 -5.75
CA SER A 154 1.57 25.32 -6.66
C SER A 154 1.99 23.86 -6.70
N TYR A 155 1.94 23.15 -5.57
CA TYR A 155 2.39 21.76 -5.42
C TYR A 155 1.65 20.75 -6.31
N ILE A 156 0.48 21.09 -6.83
CA ILE A 156 -0.21 20.26 -7.84
C ILE A 156 0.66 20.11 -9.08
N GLU A 157 1.40 21.15 -9.47
CA GLU A 157 2.29 21.10 -10.62
C GLU A 157 3.50 20.19 -10.36
N GLU A 158 4.13 20.28 -9.18
CA GLU A 158 5.21 19.37 -8.78
C GLU A 158 4.73 17.91 -8.75
N LEU A 159 3.52 17.66 -8.19
CA LEU A 159 2.94 16.33 -8.18
C LEU A 159 2.69 15.84 -9.61
N ALA A 160 2.12 16.68 -10.48
CA ALA A 160 1.89 16.35 -11.89
C ALA A 160 3.19 16.01 -12.63
N ARG A 161 4.26 16.78 -12.43
CA ARG A 161 5.57 16.49 -13.03
C ARG A 161 6.12 15.14 -12.57
N LYS A 162 5.87 14.77 -11.32
CA LYS A 162 6.33 13.52 -10.70
C LYS A 162 5.48 12.31 -11.10
N THR A 163 4.18 12.48 -11.29
CA THR A 163 3.24 11.39 -11.55
C THR A 163 2.96 11.13 -13.02
N ARG A 164 3.17 12.12 -13.90
CA ARG A 164 2.83 12.00 -15.33
C ARG A 164 3.52 10.82 -16.01
N ASP A 165 2.80 10.27 -16.99
CA ASP A 165 3.36 9.35 -17.97
C ASP A 165 4.20 10.09 -19.02
N ASP A 166 5.13 9.36 -19.66
CA ASP A 166 5.96 9.91 -20.73
C ASP A 166 5.08 10.34 -21.91
N GLY A 167 5.26 11.58 -22.37
CA GLY A 167 4.46 12.17 -23.44
C GLY A 167 3.17 12.84 -22.97
N VAL A 168 2.82 12.78 -21.69
CA VAL A 168 1.70 13.55 -21.14
C VAL A 168 2.16 14.95 -20.76
N GLU A 169 1.39 15.95 -21.20
CA GLU A 169 1.62 17.35 -20.84
C GLU A 169 1.34 17.59 -19.34
N VAL A 170 2.19 18.39 -18.68
CA VAL A 170 2.07 18.69 -17.25
C VAL A 170 0.72 19.33 -16.92
N GLY A 171 0.22 20.22 -17.79
CA GLY A 171 -1.08 20.87 -17.61
C GLY A 171 -2.25 19.87 -17.56
N LEU A 172 -2.23 18.85 -18.43
CA LEU A 172 -3.26 17.81 -18.45
C LEU A 172 -3.21 16.95 -17.17
N GLU A 173 -2.01 16.57 -16.73
CA GLU A 173 -1.87 15.77 -15.50
C GLU A 173 -2.25 16.58 -14.25
N ARG A 174 -1.94 17.88 -14.21
CA ARG A 174 -2.42 18.81 -13.17
C ARG A 174 -3.95 18.78 -13.09
N SER A 175 -4.64 18.96 -14.22
CA SER A 175 -6.10 18.92 -14.26
C SER A 175 -6.67 17.58 -13.77
N ARG A 176 -6.03 16.47 -14.12
CA ARG A 176 -6.43 15.13 -13.63
C ARG A 176 -6.26 14.96 -12.13
N ILE A 177 -5.18 15.49 -11.54
CA ILE A 177 -4.97 15.46 -10.09
C ILE A 177 -6.01 16.31 -9.38
N SER A 178 -6.22 17.55 -9.84
CA SER A 178 -7.25 18.45 -9.31
C SER A 178 -8.64 17.81 -9.38
N GLU A 179 -8.98 17.13 -10.49
CA GLU A 179 -10.23 16.40 -10.64
C GLU A 179 -10.35 15.24 -9.63
N LYS A 180 -9.27 14.47 -9.40
CA LYS A 180 -9.26 13.39 -8.40
C LYS A 180 -9.51 13.92 -6.99
N ILE A 181 -8.87 15.03 -6.61
CA ILE A 181 -9.10 15.67 -5.30
C ILE A 181 -10.57 16.07 -5.15
N GLN A 182 -11.14 16.73 -6.17
CA GLN A 182 -12.56 17.11 -6.17
C GLN A 182 -13.49 15.90 -6.08
N LYS A 183 -13.19 14.82 -6.81
CA LYS A 183 -13.93 13.55 -6.72
C LYS A 183 -13.84 12.93 -5.33
N THR A 184 -12.68 12.99 -4.66
CA THR A 184 -12.53 12.51 -3.28
C THR A 184 -13.41 13.30 -2.32
N ILE A 185 -13.38 14.63 -2.40
CA ILE A 185 -14.23 15.51 -1.57
C ILE A 185 -15.71 15.18 -1.77
N ALA A 186 -16.15 15.09 -3.03
CA ALA A 186 -17.52 14.76 -3.38
C ALA A 186 -17.92 13.37 -2.87
N LEU A 187 -17.05 12.37 -3.01
CA LEU A 187 -17.31 11.01 -2.54
C LEU A 187 -17.41 10.95 -1.02
N LEU A 188 -16.50 11.57 -0.28
CA LEU A 188 -16.54 11.59 1.19
C LEU A 188 -17.83 12.24 1.71
N ARG A 189 -18.23 13.38 1.13
CA ARG A 189 -19.49 14.05 1.46
C ARG A 189 -20.70 13.18 1.14
N LYS A 190 -20.69 12.49 -0.01
CA LYS A 190 -21.75 11.56 -0.39
C LYS A 190 -21.88 10.43 0.64
N LEU A 191 -20.79 9.74 0.97
CA LEU A 191 -20.79 8.66 1.95
C LEU A 191 -21.25 9.13 3.34
N HIS A 192 -20.85 10.33 3.76
CA HIS A 192 -21.27 10.94 5.02
C HIS A 192 -22.78 11.24 5.04
N SER A 193 -23.31 11.77 3.93
CA SER A 193 -24.75 12.02 3.76
C SER A 193 -25.59 10.75 3.73
N GLU A 194 -25.12 9.69 3.07
CA GLU A 194 -25.77 8.38 3.04
C GLU A 194 -25.81 7.71 4.41
N ALA A 195 -24.82 8.02 5.27
CA ALA A 195 -24.75 7.58 6.66
C ALA A 195 -25.55 8.46 7.64
N ALA A 196 -26.48 9.29 7.11
CA ALA A 196 -27.34 10.19 7.86
C ALA A 196 -26.60 11.26 8.69
N ASN A 197 -25.36 11.63 8.30
CA ASN A 197 -24.57 12.69 8.93
C ASN A 197 -24.47 12.57 10.47
N SER A 198 -24.44 11.35 11.01
CA SER A 198 -24.47 11.16 12.46
C SER A 198 -23.15 11.60 13.11
N SER A 199 -22.03 11.37 12.43
CA SER A 199 -20.67 11.77 12.83
C SER A 199 -20.28 13.18 12.36
N GLU A 200 -19.15 13.69 12.88
CA GLU A 200 -18.52 14.91 12.38
C GLU A 200 -17.50 14.57 11.27
N LEU A 201 -17.63 15.24 10.11
CA LEU A 201 -16.66 15.15 9.01
C LEU A 201 -16.14 16.55 8.68
N ASN A 202 -14.85 16.76 8.90
CA ASN A 202 -14.14 17.98 8.54
C ASN A 202 -13.19 17.68 7.37
N ILE A 203 -13.32 18.44 6.28
CA ILE A 203 -12.42 18.32 5.14
C ILE A 203 -11.59 19.59 5.04
N TYR A 204 -10.28 19.45 5.12
CA TYR A 204 -9.30 20.52 5.03
C TYR A 204 -8.58 20.45 3.69
N THR A 205 -8.38 21.60 3.05
CA THR A 205 -7.40 21.76 1.96
C THR A 205 -6.11 22.33 2.53
N ILE A 206 -4.97 21.80 2.09
CA ILE A 206 -3.64 22.23 2.54
C ILE A 206 -2.83 22.74 1.36
N ALA A 207 -2.14 23.87 1.53
CA ALA A 207 -1.15 24.39 0.59
C ALA A 207 0.28 23.96 0.97
N ALA A 208 0.43 22.74 1.49
CA ALA A 208 1.71 22.09 1.79
C ALA A 208 1.74 20.71 1.11
N PHE A 209 2.92 20.20 0.72
CA PHE A 209 3.05 18.91 0.05
C PHE A 209 3.24 17.76 1.04
N PRO A 210 2.24 16.88 1.25
CA PRO A 210 2.41 15.70 2.08
C PRO A 210 3.46 14.77 1.48
N THR A 211 4.47 14.44 2.27
CA THR A 211 5.51 13.47 1.88
C THR A 211 5.07 12.02 2.14
N TYR A 212 3.99 11.86 2.89
CA TYR A 212 3.37 10.59 3.24
C TYR A 212 1.84 10.68 3.22
N THR A 213 1.21 9.51 3.06
CA THR A 213 -0.17 9.28 3.44
C THR A 213 -0.21 8.84 4.90
N LEU A 214 -1.12 9.42 5.68
CA LEU A 214 -1.29 9.10 7.09
C LEU A 214 -2.75 8.80 7.38
N PHE A 215 -3.00 7.76 8.16
CA PHE A 215 -4.28 7.50 8.81
C PHE A 215 -4.01 7.36 10.29
N MET A 216 -4.51 8.28 11.10
CA MET A 216 -4.18 8.34 12.51
C MET A 216 -5.45 8.29 13.35
N GLY A 217 -5.56 7.25 14.17
CA GLY A 217 -6.61 7.08 15.17
C GLY A 217 -6.08 7.32 16.58
N ASP A 218 -6.91 7.06 17.59
CA ASP A 218 -6.56 7.32 18.99
C ASP A 218 -5.36 6.50 19.51
N ARG A 219 -5.15 5.28 18.98
CA ARG A 219 -4.20 4.29 19.53
C ARG A 219 -3.18 3.75 18.53
N SER A 220 -3.37 4.05 17.25
CA SER A 220 -2.47 3.61 16.19
C SER A 220 -2.55 4.55 15.01
N ALA A 221 -1.51 4.54 14.20
CA ALA A 221 -1.51 5.21 12.91
C ALA A 221 -0.93 4.28 11.83
N ILE A 222 -1.48 4.39 10.64
CA ILE A 222 -1.00 3.73 9.43
C ILE A 222 -0.35 4.79 8.57
N VAL A 223 0.93 4.62 8.23
CA VAL A 223 1.68 5.56 7.41
C VAL A 223 2.29 4.86 6.19
N THR A 224 2.20 5.50 5.04
CA THR A 224 2.89 5.03 3.83
C THR A 224 3.48 6.20 3.06
N LEU A 225 4.68 6.02 2.52
CA LEU A 225 5.40 7.07 1.81
C LEU A 225 4.92 7.18 0.36
N TYR A 226 4.96 8.36 -0.24
CA TYR A 226 4.74 8.44 -1.68
C TYR A 226 5.96 7.90 -2.44
N THR A 227 5.73 7.11 -3.48
CA THR A 227 6.81 6.68 -4.37
C THR A 227 7.50 7.90 -4.95
N THR A 228 8.83 7.89 -5.03
CA THR A 228 9.62 8.96 -5.66
C THR A 228 9.51 8.94 -7.18
N THR A 229 9.05 7.82 -7.76
CA THR A 229 8.87 7.66 -9.21
C THR A 229 7.55 6.97 -9.54
N SER A 230 6.74 7.57 -10.43
CA SER A 230 5.52 6.97 -11.00
C SER A 230 5.76 5.62 -11.70
N ARG A 231 6.98 5.41 -12.19
CA ARG A 231 7.35 4.27 -13.05
C ARG A 231 7.56 2.95 -12.31
N SER A 232 7.69 2.96 -10.98
CA SER A 232 7.78 1.71 -10.21
C SER A 232 6.43 1.40 -9.59
N ARG A 233 5.72 0.41 -10.16
CA ARG A 233 4.66 -0.37 -9.47
C ARG A 233 5.27 -1.23 -8.35
N GLN A 234 6.26 -0.71 -7.63
CA GLN A 234 6.81 -1.39 -6.48
C GLN A 234 5.87 -1.09 -5.32
N PRO A 235 5.43 -2.13 -4.59
CA PRO A 235 4.66 -1.90 -3.40
C PRO A 235 5.53 -1.08 -2.43
N VAL A 236 4.93 -0.03 -1.88
CA VAL A 236 5.56 0.82 -0.87
C VAL A 236 5.33 0.15 0.49
N PRO A 237 6.32 0.18 1.40
CA PRO A 237 6.06 -0.20 2.77
C PRO A 237 4.93 0.67 3.38
N VAL A 238 4.07 0.00 4.13
CA VAL A 238 3.06 0.61 4.98
C VAL A 238 3.43 0.24 6.41
N PHE A 239 3.54 1.22 7.30
CA PHE A 239 3.89 0.99 8.69
C PHE A 239 2.68 1.22 9.56
N GLU A 240 2.41 0.29 10.48
CA GLU A 240 1.53 0.54 11.61
C GLU A 240 2.39 0.99 12.79
N VAL A 241 2.12 2.18 13.31
CA VAL A 241 2.79 2.75 14.47
C VAL A 241 1.82 2.91 15.63
N ARG A 242 2.33 2.76 16.85
CA ARG A 242 1.58 2.86 18.11
C ARG A 242 2.34 3.74 19.11
N PRO A 243 1.65 4.36 20.07
CA PRO A 243 2.30 5.14 21.10
C PRO A 243 3.07 4.22 22.05
N THR A 244 4.40 4.37 22.07
CA THR A 244 5.30 3.66 23.00
C THR A 244 6.02 4.59 23.97
N GLY A 245 5.94 5.90 23.73
CA GLY A 245 6.58 6.95 24.51
C GLY A 245 6.60 8.29 23.77
N PRO A 246 7.12 9.36 24.40
CA PRO A 246 7.14 10.72 23.84
C PRO A 246 7.96 10.83 22.55
N ASP A 247 8.94 9.95 22.36
CA ASP A 247 9.82 9.94 21.19
C ASP A 247 9.36 8.94 20.10
N SER A 248 8.15 8.39 20.22
CA SER A 248 7.61 7.45 19.24
C SER A 248 7.21 8.15 17.93
N PHE A 249 7.24 7.41 16.82
CA PHE A 249 6.74 7.91 15.54
C PHE A 249 5.27 8.33 15.61
N PHE A 250 4.48 7.69 16.46
CA PHE A 250 3.09 8.09 16.69
C PHE A 250 3.00 9.53 17.20
N GLU A 251 3.79 9.89 18.21
CA GLU A 251 3.85 11.26 18.75
C GLU A 251 4.39 12.28 17.74
N PHE A 252 5.37 11.87 16.93
CA PHE A 252 5.87 12.68 15.82
C PHE A 252 4.74 13.04 14.82
N PHE A 253 3.97 12.04 14.37
CA PHE A 253 2.86 12.26 13.43
C PHE A 253 1.70 13.01 14.08
N GLN A 254 1.42 12.79 15.37
CA GLN A 254 0.41 13.54 16.10
C GLN A 254 0.78 15.02 16.16
N SER A 255 2.01 15.32 16.54
CA SER A 255 2.54 16.68 16.60
C SER A 255 2.53 17.33 15.22
N ASP A 256 2.84 16.58 14.16
CA ASP A 256 2.78 17.06 12.79
C ASP A 256 1.36 17.38 12.35
N LEU A 257 0.37 16.55 12.67
CA LEU A 257 -1.04 16.81 12.40
C LEU A 257 -1.54 18.06 13.14
N ILE A 258 -1.14 18.26 14.39
CA ILE A 258 -1.49 19.46 15.16
C ILE A 258 -0.90 20.70 14.49
N ARG A 259 0.36 20.65 14.05
CA ARG A 259 0.98 21.75 13.28
C ARG A 259 0.26 21.99 11.95
N LEU A 260 -0.06 20.91 11.23
CA LEU A 260 -0.76 20.98 9.94
C LEU A 260 -2.15 21.62 10.12
N LYS A 261 -2.94 21.17 11.09
CA LYS A 261 -4.29 21.68 11.38
C LYS A 261 -4.29 23.16 11.77
N ASN A 262 -3.24 23.61 12.48
CA ASN A 262 -3.10 25.01 12.92
C ASN A 262 -2.30 25.89 11.94
N SER A 263 -1.85 25.34 10.80
CA SER A 263 -1.11 26.09 9.79
C SER A 263 -2.03 27.12 9.12
N PRO A 264 -1.53 28.34 8.83
CA PRO A 264 -2.29 29.33 8.04
C PRO A 264 -2.56 28.85 6.60
N GLU A 265 -1.81 27.85 6.12
CA GLU A 265 -1.97 27.22 4.80
C GLU A 265 -3.03 26.11 4.78
N THR A 266 -3.69 25.87 5.91
CA THR A 266 -4.73 24.86 6.06
C THR A 266 -6.09 25.54 6.17
N HIS A 267 -7.01 25.17 5.29
CA HIS A 267 -8.34 25.77 5.22
C HIS A 267 -9.40 24.70 5.38
N LEU A 268 -10.29 24.89 6.36
CA LEU A 268 -11.49 24.06 6.49
C LEU A 268 -12.42 24.39 5.32
N MET A 269 -12.76 23.37 4.53
CA MET A 269 -13.74 23.53 3.47
C MET A 269 -15.12 23.76 4.09
N PRO A 270 -15.91 24.71 3.55
CA PRO A 270 -17.27 24.91 4.03
C PRO A 270 -18.07 23.62 3.85
N ALA A 271 -18.97 23.35 4.79
CA ALA A 271 -19.98 22.32 4.61
C ALA A 271 -20.71 22.57 3.29
N PRO A 272 -21.11 21.52 2.55
CA PRO A 272 -21.92 21.72 1.35
C PRO A 272 -23.14 22.54 1.75
N THR A 273 -23.27 23.75 1.18
CA THR A 273 -24.51 24.50 1.26
C THR A 273 -25.57 23.56 0.69
N ALA A 274 -26.57 23.21 1.50
CA ALA A 274 -27.71 22.43 1.04
C ALA A 274 -28.22 23.15 -0.21
N SER A 275 -27.99 22.59 -1.39
CA SER A 275 -28.52 23.16 -2.61
C SER A 275 -30.02 23.17 -2.39
N VAL A 276 -30.61 24.38 -2.38
CA VAL A 276 -32.05 24.55 -2.36
C VAL A 276 -32.57 23.65 -3.48
N ALA A 277 -33.25 22.57 -3.10
CA ALA A 277 -33.82 21.64 -4.05
C ALA A 277 -34.89 22.41 -4.83
N GLU A 278 -34.55 22.79 -6.06
CA GLU A 278 -35.53 23.19 -7.08
C GLU A 278 -36.10 21.94 -7.76
#